data_AF-A0A0S7X021-F1
#
_entry.id   AF-A0A0S7X021-F1
#
_cell.length_a   1.000
_cell.length_b   1.000
_cell.length_c   1.000
_cell.angle_alpha   90.00
_cell.angle_beta   90.00
_cell.angle_gamma   90.00
#
_symmetry.space_group_name_H-M   'P 1'
#
loop_
_entity.id
_entity.type
_entity.pdbx_description
1 polymer ?
#
loop_
_entity_poly.entity_id
_entity_poly.type
_entity_poly.pdbx_seq_one_letter_code
_entity_poly.pdbx_strand_id
1 'polypeptide(L)'
;MLVSVTENGFAKSAQVPGYYIAGKTGTAQVSWGALDIDKEGYSDKTIQSFIGFAPAFEPRFLILVKLDNPKTKTAEYSAIPCFQKLAKYIIDYWQIPPDLENY
;
A
#
# COMPACT_ATOMS: atom_id res chain seq x y z
N MET A 1 13.81 2.19 7.77
CA MET A 1 12.72 3.12 8.16
C MET A 1 11.35 2.70 7.61
N LEU A 2 11.18 2.52 6.29
CA LEU A 2 9.86 2.17 5.71
C LEU A 2 9.33 0.79 6.13
N VAL A 3 10.22 -0.19 6.37
CA VAL A 3 9.83 -1.50 6.94
C VAL A 3 9.05 -1.34 8.27
N SER A 4 9.41 -0.35 9.10
CA SER A 4 8.69 -0.13 10.36
C SER A 4 7.22 0.28 10.16
N VAL A 5 6.86 0.83 8.99
CA VAL A 5 5.46 1.18 8.68
C VAL A 5 4.60 -0.07 8.54
N THR A 6 5.15 -1.15 7.98
CA THR A 6 4.45 -2.42 7.80
C THR A 6 4.59 -3.31 9.04
N GLU A 7 5.72 -3.26 9.76
CA GLU A 7 5.91 -4.07 10.97
C GLU A 7 5.19 -3.49 12.19
N ASN A 8 5.31 -2.18 12.42
CA ASN A 8 4.86 -1.53 13.64
C ASN A 8 3.74 -0.50 13.41
N GLY A 9 3.51 -0.07 12.17
CA GLY A 9 2.55 0.97 11.82
C GLY A 9 1.16 0.46 11.46
N PHE A 10 0.39 1.31 10.76
CA PHE A 10 -0.97 1.02 10.28
C PHE A 10 -1.03 0.12 9.03
N ALA A 11 0.12 -0.34 8.52
CA ALA A 11 0.21 -1.11 7.28
C ALA A 11 0.55 -2.59 7.51
N LYS A 12 0.18 -3.16 8.67
CA LYS A 12 0.47 -4.58 9.01
C LYS A 12 -0.12 -5.57 8.03
N SER A 13 -1.28 -5.25 7.46
CA SER A 13 -1.90 -6.07 6.41
C SER A 13 -1.12 -6.11 5.09
N ALA A 14 -0.03 -5.33 4.95
CA ALA A 14 0.87 -5.39 3.80
C ALA A 14 1.87 -6.57 3.88
N GLN A 15 2.03 -7.18 5.06
CA GLN A 15 3.05 -8.20 5.31
C GLN A 15 2.84 -9.45 4.43
N VAL A 16 3.95 -10.00 3.95
CA VAL A 16 3.99 -11.30 3.28
C VAL A 16 4.88 -12.22 4.11
N PRO A 17 4.38 -13.39 4.56
CA PRO A 17 5.15 -14.47 5.19
C PRO A 17 6.55 -14.65 4.61
N GLY A 18 7.61 -14.43 5.41
CA GLY A 18 9.01 -14.62 5.01
C GLY A 18 9.69 -13.43 4.34
N TYR A 19 9.00 -12.29 4.19
CA TYR A 19 9.54 -11.13 3.49
C TYR A 19 9.38 -9.85 4.30
N TYR A 20 10.45 -9.06 4.35
CA TYR A 20 10.35 -7.67 4.74
C TYR A 20 9.74 -6.86 3.59
N ILE A 21 8.66 -6.16 3.91
CA ILE A 21 7.99 -5.24 2.99
C ILE A 21 8.33 -3.82 3.40
N ALA A 22 8.80 -2.99 2.47
CA ALA A 22 8.96 -1.57 2.71
C ALA A 22 7.89 -0.81 1.96
N GLY A 23 7.10 0.02 2.65
CA GLY A 23 6.04 0.76 1.97
C GLY A 23 5.44 1.91 2.78
N LYS A 24 4.55 2.65 2.12
CA LYS A 24 3.86 3.80 2.70
C LYS A 24 2.41 3.85 2.25
N THR A 25 1.54 4.10 3.23
CA THR A 25 0.12 4.37 3.02
C THR A 25 -0.14 5.87 2.83
N GLY A 26 -1.12 6.18 1.97
CA GLY A 26 -1.65 7.51 1.72
C GLY A 26 -3.18 7.50 1.64
N THR A 27 -3.82 8.45 2.31
CA THR A 27 -5.26 8.73 2.17
C THR A 27 -5.40 10.24 2.06
N ALA A 28 -5.82 10.72 0.89
CA ALA A 28 -5.96 12.13 0.59
C ALA A 28 -7.41 12.45 0.24
N GLN A 29 -7.95 13.53 0.78
CA GLN A 29 -9.27 14.01 0.36
C GLN A 29 -9.17 14.66 -1.02
N VAL A 30 -10.22 14.47 -1.82
CA VAL A 30 -10.34 15.12 -3.14
C VAL A 30 -10.94 16.50 -2.96
N SER A 31 -10.31 17.54 -3.52
CA SER A 31 -10.85 18.90 -3.46
C SER A 31 -12.16 19.01 -4.26
N TRP A 32 -13.04 19.93 -3.88
CA TRP A 32 -14.27 20.19 -4.65
C TRP A 32 -13.95 20.68 -6.07
N GLY A 33 -12.90 21.49 -6.22
CA GLY A 33 -12.40 21.92 -7.53
C GLY A 33 -11.91 20.76 -8.42
N ALA A 34 -11.31 19.70 -7.84
CA ALA A 34 -10.92 18.51 -8.60
C ALA A 34 -12.12 17.64 -9.05
N LEU A 35 -13.33 17.97 -8.60
CA LEU A 35 -14.60 17.37 -9.02
C LEU A 35 -15.42 18.32 -9.91
N ASP A 36 -14.82 19.43 -10.38
CA ASP A 36 -15.49 20.46 -11.17
C ASP A 36 -16.72 21.08 -10.46
N ILE A 37 -16.65 21.19 -9.13
CA ILE A 37 -17.68 21.83 -8.30
C ILE A 37 -17.11 23.13 -7.74
N ASP A 38 -17.76 24.25 -8.04
CA ASP A 38 -17.39 25.60 -7.56
C ASP A 38 -17.70 25.76 -6.07
N LYS A 39 -16.80 25.21 -5.24
CA LYS A 39 -16.86 25.23 -3.78
C LYS A 39 -15.44 25.15 -3.23
N GLU A 40 -15.15 25.90 -2.17
CA GLU A 40 -13.84 25.86 -1.51
C GLU A 40 -13.68 24.59 -0.63
N GLY A 41 -12.42 24.15 -0.48
CA GLY A 41 -12.05 23.06 0.44
C GLY A 41 -12.11 21.66 -0.17
N TYR A 42 -12.32 20.66 0.70
CA TYR A 42 -12.25 19.23 0.36
C TYR A 42 -13.60 18.54 0.48
N SER A 43 -13.83 17.57 -0.40
CA SER A 43 -14.96 16.65 -0.35
C SER A 43 -14.69 15.47 0.58
N ASP A 44 -15.73 14.66 0.82
CA ASP A 44 -15.60 13.39 1.54
C ASP A 44 -15.04 12.27 0.66
N LYS A 45 -14.85 12.51 -0.65
CA LYS A 45 -14.21 11.54 -1.53
C LYS A 45 -12.72 11.47 -1.21
N THR A 46 -12.15 10.28 -1.29
CA THR A 46 -10.73 10.06 -1.00
C THR A 46 -10.02 9.35 -2.15
N ILE A 47 -8.76 9.72 -2.38
CA ILE A 47 -7.80 8.88 -3.11
C ILE A 47 -7.04 8.10 -2.05
N GLN A 48 -7.10 6.77 -2.13
CA GLN A 48 -6.45 5.86 -1.20
C GLN A 48 -5.36 5.10 -1.94
N SER A 49 -4.16 5.08 -1.37
CA SER A 49 -3.00 4.50 -2.03
C SER A 49 -2.06 3.79 -1.07
N PHE A 50 -1.34 2.82 -1.63
CA PHE A 50 -0.19 2.21 -1.00
C PHE A 50 0.89 2.00 -2.05
N ILE A 51 2.11 2.43 -1.74
CA ILE A 51 3.30 2.16 -2.55
C ILE A 51 4.28 1.37 -1.70
N GLY A 52 4.85 0.32 -2.27
CA GLY A 52 5.83 -0.49 -1.59
C GLY A 52 6.69 -1.32 -2.53
N PHE A 53 7.77 -1.85 -1.99
CA PHE A 53 8.71 -2.73 -2.67
C PHE A 53 9.12 -3.88 -1.76
N ALA A 54 9.50 -5.00 -2.38
CA ALA A 54 9.96 -6.19 -1.68
C ALA A 54 10.90 -7.04 -2.56
N PRO A 55 11.71 -7.92 -1.94
CA PRO A 55 12.10 -7.91 -0.52
C PRO A 55 12.77 -6.57 -0.14
N ALA A 56 12.69 -6.13 1.13
CA ALA A 56 13.07 -4.76 1.48
C ALA A 56 14.58 -4.53 1.42
N PHE A 57 15.38 -5.56 1.71
CA PHE A 57 16.84 -5.46 1.74
C PHE A 57 17.50 -5.76 0.39
N GLU A 58 16.84 -6.54 -0.47
CA GLU A 58 17.23 -6.75 -1.87
C GLU A 58 16.03 -6.57 -2.83
N PRO A 59 15.58 -5.32 -3.10
CA PRO A 59 14.35 -5.08 -3.83
C PRO A 59 14.33 -5.68 -5.25
N ARG A 60 13.25 -6.40 -5.56
CA ARG A 60 13.03 -7.02 -6.88
C ARG A 60 11.88 -6.41 -7.66
N PHE A 61 10.91 -5.82 -6.96
CA PHE A 61 9.77 -5.15 -7.57
C PHE A 61 9.27 -3.98 -6.72
N LEU A 62 8.50 -3.09 -7.36
CA LEU A 62 7.76 -2.00 -6.74
C LEU A 62 6.31 -2.05 -7.24
N ILE A 63 5.35 -1.86 -6.35
CA ILE A 63 3.93 -1.80 -6.67
C ILE A 63 3.36 -0.49 -6.12
N LEU A 64 2.61 0.22 -6.96
CA LEU A 64 1.71 1.29 -6.55
C LEU A 64 0.28 0.83 -6.76
N VAL A 65 -0.50 0.81 -5.69
CA VAL A 65 -1.96 0.68 -5.75
C VAL A 65 -2.57 2.05 -5.48
N LYS A 66 -3.40 2.55 -6.40
CA LYS A 66 -4.20 3.77 -6.26
C LYS A 66 -5.65 3.42 -6.53
N LEU A 67 -6.53 3.80 -5.59
CA LEU A 67 -7.97 3.61 -5.69
C LEU A 67 -8.67 4.97 -5.56
N ASP A 68 -9.54 5.25 -6.52
CA ASP A 68 -10.32 6.48 -6.55
C ASP A 68 -11.66 6.27 -5.86
N ASN A 69 -11.88 7.01 -4.78
CA ASN A 69 -13.09 6.99 -3.96
C ASN A 69 -13.58 5.57 -3.58
N PRO A 70 -12.72 4.71 -3.01
CA PRO A 70 -13.16 3.39 -2.55
C PRO A 70 -14.15 3.53 -1.38
N LYS A 71 -15.07 2.56 -1.24
CA LYS A 71 -16.10 2.54 -0.19
C LYS A 71 -15.56 2.06 1.16
N THR A 72 -14.44 2.63 1.59
CA THR A 72 -13.71 2.29 2.82
C THR A 72 -13.15 3.57 3.44
N LYS A 73 -12.90 3.55 4.76
CA LYS A 73 -12.47 4.76 5.48
C LYS A 73 -11.04 5.22 5.13
N THR A 74 -10.11 4.29 4.99
CA THR A 74 -8.69 4.59 4.74
C THR A 74 -8.05 3.52 3.86
N ALA A 75 -6.87 3.83 3.32
CA ALA A 75 -6.08 2.91 2.51
C ALA A 75 -5.73 1.58 3.21
N GLU A 76 -5.71 1.56 4.55
CA GLU A 76 -5.53 0.33 5.36
C GLU A 76 -6.54 -0.77 5.00
N TYR A 77 -7.77 -0.37 4.67
CA TYR A 77 -8.87 -1.27 4.34
C TYR A 77 -9.07 -1.46 2.83
N SER A 78 -8.32 -0.78 1.98
CA SER A 78 -8.48 -0.82 0.51
C SER A 78 -7.20 -1.14 -0.23
N ALA A 79 -6.29 -0.18 -0.37
CA ALA A 79 -5.09 -0.30 -1.18
C ALA A 79 -4.10 -1.32 -0.62
N ILE A 80 -4.00 -1.44 0.71
CA ILE A 80 -3.04 -2.36 1.35
C ILE A 80 -3.38 -3.84 1.09
N PRO A 81 -4.62 -4.32 1.30
CA PRO A 81 -5.00 -5.69 0.92
C PRO A 81 -4.77 -6.03 -0.56
N CYS A 82 -4.99 -5.06 -1.46
CA CYS A 82 -4.69 -5.22 -2.88
C CYS A 82 -3.18 -5.39 -3.12
N PHE A 83 -2.36 -4.54 -2.50
CA PHE A 83 -0.90 -4.63 -2.58
C PHE A 83 -0.41 -6.00 -2.08
N GLN A 84 -0.88 -6.46 -0.92
CA GLN A 84 -0.41 -7.71 -0.31
C GLN A 84 -0.66 -8.92 -1.22
N LYS A 85 -1.84 -9.00 -1.83
CA LYS A 85 -2.19 -10.07 -2.77
C LYS A 85 -1.30 -10.06 -4.02
N LEU A 86 -1.04 -8.88 -4.58
CA LEU A 86 -0.16 -8.72 -5.74
C LEU A 86 1.30 -9.03 -5.40
N ALA A 87 1.79 -8.53 -4.26
CA ALA A 87 3.15 -8.78 -3.79
C ALA A 87 3.38 -10.28 -3.57
N LYS A 88 2.45 -10.97 -2.88
CA LYS A 88 2.51 -12.42 -2.71
C LYS A 88 2.51 -13.16 -4.05
N TYR A 89 1.62 -12.77 -4.97
CA TYR A 89 1.57 -13.39 -6.30
C TYR A 89 2.89 -13.25 -7.06
N ILE A 90 3.50 -12.05 -7.07
CA ILE A 90 4.79 -11.80 -7.73
C ILE A 90 5.92 -12.61 -7.09
N ILE A 91 5.98 -12.62 -5.75
CA ILE A 91 6.98 -13.38 -4.99
C ILE A 91 6.92 -14.86 -5.34
N ASP A 92 5.71 -15.45 -5.28
CA ASP A 92 5.50 -16.87 -5.56
C ASP A 92 5.84 -17.17 -7.03
N TYR A 93 5.41 -16.31 -7.96
CA TYR A 93 5.61 -16.51 -9.41
C TYR A 93 7.06 -16.36 -9.85
N TRP A 94 7.80 -15.41 -9.29
CA TRP A 94 9.21 -15.18 -9.60
C TRP A 94 10.16 -16.02 -8.75
N GLN A 95 9.64 -16.82 -7.82
CA GLN A 95 10.42 -17.65 -6.91
C GLN A 95 11.50 -16.84 -6.18
N ILE A 96 11.12 -15.65 -5.70
CA ILE A 96 12.03 -14.78 -4.94
C ILE A 96 12.33 -15.46 -3.60
N PRO A 97 13.60 -15.57 -3.16
CA PRO A 97 13.92 -16.15 -1.86
C PRO A 97 13.52 -15.20 -0.70
N PRO A 98 13.14 -15.74 0.47
CA PRO A 98 12.82 -14.94 1.66
C PRO A 98 14.04 -14.16 2.17
N ASP A 99 13.80 -12.96 2.71
CA ASP A 99 14.82 -12.10 3.34
C ASP A 99 14.62 -11.93 4.86
N LEU A 100 13.65 -12.66 5.44
CA LEU A 100 13.43 -12.76 6.88
C LEU A 100 14.10 -14.03 7.42
N GLU A 101 15.01 -13.88 8.38
CA GLU A 101 15.67 -15.02 9.04
C GLU A 101 14.64 -15.91 9.76
N ASN A 102 14.75 -17.23 9.57
CA ASN A 102 13.91 -18.30 10.16
C ASN A 102 12.51 -18.52 9.56
N TYR A 103 12.33 -18.32 8.25
CA TYR A 103 11.13 -18.78 7.51
C TYR A 103 11.35 -20.10 6.77
#